data_AF-A0A6P5YHH8-F1
#
_entry.id   AF-A0A6P5YHH8-F1
#
_cell.length_a   1.000
_cell.length_b   1.000
_cell.length_c   1.000
_cell.angle_alpha   90.00
_cell.angle_beta   90.00
_cell.angle_gamma   90.00
#
_symmetry.space_group_name_H-M   'P 1'
#
loop_
_entity.id
_entity.type
_entity.pdbx_description
1 polymer ?
#
loop_
_entity_poly.entity_id
_entity_poly.type
_entity_poly.pdbx_seq_one_letter_code
_entity_poly.pdbx_strand_id
1 'polypeptide(L)'
;MLLNYRPEDKAPRKEHLLKKAKKPIVVKYGLNHVTYLIEQNKAQLVIIAHDVDPIELVVWLLALCRKVEIPYCIVKGKACLGVKSASVLCFTTVKSEDKLEFSRILEAIKANFNDKYD
;
A
#
# COMPACT_ATOMS: atom_id res chain seq x y z
N MET A 1 6.35 11.63 -1.28
CA MET A 1 5.03 10.96 -1.22
C MET A 1 4.85 10.03 -0.02
N LEU A 2 5.62 8.95 0.15
CA LEU A 2 5.43 7.95 1.24
C LEU A 2 5.55 8.51 2.68
N LEU A 3 6.43 9.49 2.90
CA LEU A 3 6.64 10.12 4.21
C LEU A 3 5.40 10.90 4.73
N ASN A 4 4.54 11.38 3.82
CA ASN A 4 3.36 12.20 4.17
C ASN A 4 2.15 11.39 4.64
N TYR A 5 2.18 10.06 4.50
CA TYR A 5 1.06 9.16 4.82
C TYR A 5 1.40 8.18 5.95
N ARG A 6 2.48 8.44 6.70
CA ARG A 6 2.90 7.58 7.81
C ARG A 6 1.78 7.52 8.86
N PRO A 7 1.43 6.32 9.37
CA PRO A 7 0.42 6.20 10.41
C PRO A 7 0.87 6.97 11.66
N GLU A 8 -0.02 7.81 12.21
CA GLU A 8 0.25 8.57 13.42
C GLU A 8 0.59 7.67 14.62
N ASP A 9 1.55 8.12 15.43
CA ASP A 9 1.94 7.49 16.70
C ASP A 9 0.77 7.42 17.70
N LYS A 10 0.88 6.53 18.69
CA LYS A 10 -0.22 6.23 19.64
C LYS A 10 -0.62 7.40 20.56
N ALA A 11 0.24 8.43 20.70
CA ALA A 11 0.05 9.56 21.61
C ALA A 11 -1.06 10.57 21.18
N PRO A 12 -1.13 11.06 19.92
CA PRO A 12 -2.17 12.00 19.47
C PRO A 12 -3.59 11.40 19.32
N ARG A 13 -3.73 10.07 19.41
CA ARG A 13 -4.99 9.36 19.12
C ARG A 13 -6.16 9.76 20.04
N LYS A 14 -5.88 10.20 21.27
CA LYS A 14 -6.91 10.64 22.22
C LYS A 14 -7.44 12.06 21.93
N GLU A 15 -6.61 12.97 21.41
CA GLU A 15 -7.04 14.33 21.07
C GLU A 15 -7.83 14.41 19.76
N HIS A 16 -7.49 13.57 18.78
CA HIS A 16 -8.22 13.50 17.51
C HIS A 16 -9.60 12.84 17.62
N LEU A 17 -9.90 12.11 18.69
CA LEU A 17 -11.24 11.53 18.91
C LEU A 17 -12.28 12.60 19.28
N LEU A 18 -11.84 13.71 19.88
CA LEU A 18 -12.71 14.79 20.37
C LEU A 18 -13.03 15.83 19.30
N LYS A 19 -12.15 16.01 18.31
CA LYS A 19 -12.39 16.87 17.16
C LYS A 19 -12.83 15.99 15.99
N LYS A 20 -14.08 16.14 15.51
CA LYS A 20 -14.61 15.56 14.25
C LYS A 20 -13.81 16.05 13.02
N ALA A 21 -12.51 15.81 12.99
CA ALA A 21 -11.61 16.19 11.93
C ALA A 21 -11.50 15.01 10.96
N LYS A 22 -11.57 15.35 9.66
CA LYS A 22 -11.48 14.43 8.51
C LYS A 22 -10.44 13.33 8.78
N LYS A 23 -10.86 12.06 8.69
CA LYS A 23 -10.00 10.89 8.94
C LYS A 23 -8.70 11.05 8.14
N PRO A 24 -7.52 11.04 8.78
CA PRO A 24 -6.27 11.20 8.06
C PRO A 24 -6.12 10.08 7.04
N ILE A 25 -5.77 10.45 5.81
CA ILE A 25 -5.43 9.48 4.79
C ILE A 25 -4.07 8.92 5.21
N VAL A 26 -4.03 7.63 5.49
CA VAL A 26 -2.84 6.92 5.99
C VAL A 26 -2.61 5.68 5.15
N VAL A 27 -1.34 5.30 4.98
CA VAL A 27 -0.99 4.03 4.36
C VAL A 27 -1.51 2.90 5.23
N LYS A 28 -2.18 1.93 4.61
CA LYS A 28 -2.61 0.71 5.31
C LYS A 28 -1.50 -0.32 5.18
N TYR A 29 -1.23 -1.01 6.28
CA TYR A 29 -0.16 -2.00 6.36
C TYR A 29 -0.67 -3.27 7.05
N GLY A 30 0.06 -4.36 6.81
CA GLY A 30 -0.24 -5.67 7.39
C GLY A 30 -0.98 -6.58 6.42
N LEU A 31 -0.55 -7.84 6.37
CA LEU A 31 -0.94 -8.78 5.32
C LEU A 31 -2.46 -9.01 5.28
N ASN A 32 -3.07 -9.39 6.41
CA ASN A 32 -4.52 -9.68 6.50
C ASN A 32 -5.41 -8.46 6.18
N HIS A 33 -4.94 -7.26 6.50
CA HIS A 33 -5.71 -6.04 6.24
C HIS A 33 -5.60 -5.63 4.77
N VAL A 34 -4.40 -5.74 4.21
CA VAL A 34 -4.17 -5.45 2.78
C VAL A 34 -4.95 -6.44 1.92
N THR A 35 -4.96 -7.73 2.24
CA THR A 35 -5.70 -8.76 1.49
C THR A 35 -7.20 -8.48 1.51
N TYR A 36 -7.76 -8.16 2.67
CA TYR A 36 -9.17 -7.74 2.77
C TYR A 36 -9.47 -6.52 1.89
N LEU A 37 -8.58 -5.53 1.84
CA LEU A 37 -8.78 -4.33 1.01
C LEU A 37 -8.65 -4.62 -0.50
N ILE A 38 -7.83 -5.60 -0.87
CA ILE A 38 -7.68 -6.09 -2.25
C ILE A 38 -8.95 -6.82 -2.68
N GLU A 39 -9.47 -7.74 -1.85
CA GLU A 39 -10.72 -8.47 -2.13
C GLU A 39 -11.93 -7.53 -2.24
N GLN A 40 -11.95 -6.45 -1.47
CA GLN A 40 -12.98 -5.41 -1.55
C GLN A 40 -12.77 -4.43 -2.71
N ASN A 41 -11.71 -4.59 -3.51
CA ASN A 41 -11.29 -3.70 -4.58
C ASN A 41 -11.18 -2.22 -4.15
N LYS A 42 -10.76 -1.98 -2.90
CA LYS A 42 -10.57 -0.64 -2.33
C LYS A 42 -9.11 -0.21 -2.36
N ALA A 43 -8.20 -1.13 -2.68
CA ALA A 43 -6.78 -0.83 -2.84
C ALA A 43 -6.51 -0.26 -4.25
N GLN A 44 -5.82 0.88 -4.30
CA GLN A 44 -5.42 1.53 -5.56
C GLN A 44 -4.02 1.13 -5.99
N LEU A 45 -3.13 0.85 -5.03
CA LEU A 45 -1.76 0.39 -5.27
C LEU A 45 -1.31 -0.49 -4.12
N VAL A 46 -0.64 -1.59 -4.43
CA VAL A 46 -0.04 -2.52 -3.46
C VAL A 46 1.47 -2.49 -3.60
N ILE A 47 2.18 -2.35 -2.48
CA ILE A 47 3.64 -2.37 -2.42
C ILE A 47 4.08 -3.57 -1.61
N ILE A 48 4.96 -4.37 -2.19
CA ILE A 48 5.42 -5.63 -1.66
C ILE A 48 6.93 -5.56 -1.43
N ALA A 49 7.41 -5.95 -0.24
CA ALA A 49 8.83 -6.15 -0.03
C ALA A 49 9.28 -7.47 -0.66
N HIS A 50 10.43 -7.48 -1.33
CA HIS A 50 11.04 -8.74 -1.82
C HIS A 50 11.64 -9.60 -0.70
N ASP A 51 12.11 -8.97 0.38
CA ASP A 51 12.80 -9.60 1.50
C ASP A 51 11.78 -10.08 2.55
N VAL A 52 10.79 -10.87 2.15
CA VAL A 52 9.79 -11.42 3.07
C VAL A 52 10.11 -12.88 3.30
N ASP A 53 10.25 -13.24 4.58
CA ASP A 53 10.52 -14.58 5.04
C ASP A 53 9.37 -14.99 5.97
N PRO A 54 8.57 -16.02 5.64
CA PRO A 54 8.64 -16.89 4.45
C PRO A 54 8.04 -16.27 3.16
N ILE A 55 8.58 -16.63 2.00
CA ILE A 55 8.21 -16.06 0.69
C ILE A 55 6.81 -16.44 0.23
N GLU A 56 6.32 -17.60 0.68
CA GLU A 56 4.99 -18.13 0.35
C GLU A 56 3.89 -17.13 0.63
N LEU A 57 4.03 -16.31 1.68
CA LEU A 57 3.07 -15.27 2.08
C LEU A 57 2.82 -14.20 1.01
N VAL A 58 3.79 -13.98 0.12
CA VAL A 58 3.74 -12.94 -0.90
C VAL A 58 3.41 -13.52 -2.28
N VAL A 59 3.79 -14.77 -2.55
CA VAL A 59 3.59 -15.41 -3.85
C VAL A 59 2.11 -15.48 -4.23
N TRP A 60 1.23 -15.88 -3.30
CA TRP A 60 -0.21 -15.92 -3.56
C TRP A 60 -0.82 -14.53 -3.69
N LEU A 61 -0.23 -13.52 -3.02
CA LEU A 61 -0.71 -12.14 -3.07
C LEU A 61 -0.50 -11.54 -4.46
N LEU A 62 0.62 -11.85 -5.12
CA LEU A 62 0.88 -11.42 -6.49
C LEU A 62 -0.18 -11.98 -7.46
N ALA A 63 -0.53 -13.26 -7.31
CA ALA A 63 -1.58 -13.90 -8.08
C ALA A 63 -2.97 -13.27 -7.80
N LEU A 64 -3.25 -12.94 -6.54
CA LEU A 64 -4.49 -12.27 -6.16
C LEU A 64 -4.58 -10.88 -6.80
N CYS A 65 -3.55 -10.05 -6.68
CA CYS A 65 -3.48 -8.72 -7.28
C CYS A 65 -3.71 -8.76 -8.79
N ARG A 66 -3.17 -9.77 -9.49
CA ARG A 66 -3.41 -9.98 -10.93
C ARG A 66 -4.88 -10.28 -11.23
N LYS A 67 -5.49 -11.21 -10.46
CA LYS A 67 -6.89 -11.60 -10.67
C LYS A 67 -7.88 -10.45 -10.51
N VAL A 68 -7.58 -9.50 -9.62
CA VAL A 68 -8.41 -8.31 -9.37
C VAL A 68 -7.91 -7.05 -10.11
N GLU A 69 -6.91 -7.18 -10.98
CA GLU A 69 -6.33 -6.09 -11.79
C GLU A 69 -5.81 -4.89 -10.99
N ILE A 70 -5.34 -5.13 -9.76
CA ILE A 70 -4.78 -4.08 -8.90
C ILE A 70 -3.28 -3.95 -9.18
N PRO A 71 -2.78 -2.74 -9.49
CA PRO A 71 -1.36 -2.53 -9.74
C PRO A 71 -0.56 -2.81 -8.47
N TYR A 72 0.53 -3.56 -8.64
CA TYR A 72 1.45 -3.91 -7.56
C TYR A 72 2.88 -3.55 -7.94
N CYS A 73 3.70 -3.21 -6.96
CA CYS A 73 5.13 -3.02 -7.15
C CYS A 73 5.95 -3.76 -6.10
N ILE A 74 7.12 -4.23 -6.51
CA ILE A 74 8.05 -4.96 -5.64
C ILE A 74 9.23 -4.05 -5.32
N VAL A 75 9.49 -3.83 -4.03
CA VAL A 75 10.53 -2.91 -3.53
C VAL A 75 11.68 -3.68 -2.87
N LYS A 76 12.89 -3.16 -3.08
CA LYS A 76 14.12 -3.66 -2.47
C LYS A 76 14.21 -3.33 -0.97
N GLY A 77 13.52 -4.11 -0.14
CA GLY A 77 13.84 -4.33 1.27
C GLY A 77 12.76 -3.82 2.21
N LYS A 78 12.52 -4.54 3.30
CA LYS A 78 11.55 -4.14 4.34
C LYS A 78 11.92 -2.80 5.00
N ALA A 79 13.22 -2.51 5.11
CA ALA A 79 13.72 -1.29 5.74
C ALA A 79 13.32 0.00 5.00
N CYS A 80 13.24 -0.04 3.66
CA CYS A 80 12.88 1.12 2.85
C CYS A 80 11.42 1.54 3.01
N LEU A 81 10.55 0.65 3.52
CA LEU A 81 9.12 0.93 3.70
C LEU A 81 8.84 1.81 4.92
N GLY A 82 9.84 2.12 5.75
CA GLY A 82 9.76 3.11 6.84
C GLY A 82 8.83 2.73 8.01
N VAL A 83 8.16 1.59 7.93
CA VAL A 83 7.33 1.01 9.00
C VAL A 83 8.05 -0.23 9.52
N LYS A 84 8.29 -0.30 10.84
CA LYS A 84 8.96 -1.45 11.48
C LYS A 84 8.23 -2.75 11.09
N SER A 85 8.88 -3.57 10.27
CA SER A 85 8.43 -4.90 9.84
C SER A 85 7.16 -4.97 8.97
N ALA A 86 6.92 -3.99 8.08
CA ALA A 86 5.82 -4.11 7.11
C ALA A 86 6.25 -4.91 5.87
N SER A 87 5.71 -6.12 5.69
CA SER A 87 5.91 -6.94 4.48
C SER A 87 5.15 -6.41 3.27
N VAL A 88 3.97 -5.83 3.52
CA VAL A 88 3.05 -5.34 2.49
C VAL A 88 2.42 -4.02 2.95
N LEU A 89 2.36 -3.05 2.03
CA LEU A 89 1.64 -1.79 2.17
C LEU A 89 0.59 -1.66 1.07
N CYS A 90 -0.50 -0.96 1.35
CA CYS A 90 -1.43 -0.54 0.31
C CYS A 90 -1.93 0.89 0.49
N PHE A 91 -2.21 1.52 -0.64
CA PHE A 91 -2.88 2.82 -0.72
C PHE A 91 -4.35 2.60 -1.04
N THR A 92 -5.24 3.12 -0.20
CA THR A 92 -6.69 3.09 -0.46
C THR A 92 -7.19 4.40 -1.07
N THR A 93 -6.67 5.51 -0.56
CA THR A 93 -7.01 6.85 -1.00
C THR A 93 -5.75 7.70 -0.98
N VAL A 94 -5.70 8.70 -1.86
CA VAL A 94 -4.61 9.67 -1.97
C VAL A 94 -5.23 11.05 -1.88
N LYS A 95 -4.52 12.01 -1.28
CA LYS A 95 -4.94 13.43 -1.26
C LYS A 95 -5.00 13.95 -2.70
N SER A 96 -5.90 14.90 -2.94
CA SER A 96 -6.05 15.51 -4.27
C SER A 96 -4.77 16.17 -4.78
N GLU A 97 -3.94 16.69 -3.88
CA GLU A 97 -2.65 17.33 -4.17
C GLU A 97 -1.65 16.36 -4.83
N ASP A 98 -1.57 15.11 -4.36
CA ASP A 98 -0.61 14.14 -4.87
C ASP A 98 -1.17 13.27 -6.01
N LYS A 99 -2.43 13.50 -6.43
CA LYS A 99 -3.14 12.62 -7.38
C LYS A 99 -2.46 12.57 -8.76
N LEU A 100 -1.87 13.68 -9.20
CA LEU A 100 -1.16 13.77 -10.48
C LEU A 100 0.13 12.94 -10.46
N GLU A 101 0.93 13.05 -9.40
CA GLU A 101 2.14 12.23 -9.23
C GLU A 101 1.80 10.76 -9.09
N PHE A 102 0.75 10.45 -8.31
CA PHE A 102 0.27 9.09 -8.12
C PHE A 102 -0.13 8.43 -9.44
N SER A 103 -0.85 9.14 -10.31
CA SER A 103 -1.27 8.61 -11.62
C SER A 103 -0.07 8.25 -12.50
N ARG A 104 0.99 9.06 -12.50
CA ARG A 104 2.23 8.77 -13.25
C ARG A 104 2.93 7.53 -12.70
N ILE A 105 2.98 7.40 -11.38
CA ILE A 105 3.55 6.22 -10.71
C ILE A 105 2.73 4.97 -11.02
N LEU A 106 1.39 5.06 -11.00
CA LEU A 106 0.51 3.95 -11.36
C LEU A 106 0.74 3.46 -12.78
N GLU A 107 0.86 4.37 -13.75
CA GLU A 107 1.11 4.04 -15.15
C GLU A 107 2.47 3.35 -15.33
N ALA A 108 3.52 3.89 -14.70
CA ALA A 108 4.85 3.29 -14.72
C ALA A 108 4.88 1.90 -14.08
N ILE A 109 4.09 1.66 -13.03
CA ILE A 109 4.01 0.37 -12.35
C ILE A 109 3.25 -0.65 -13.20
N LYS A 110 2.11 -0.26 -13.79
CA LYS A 110 1.33 -1.12 -14.68
C LYS A 110 2.18 -1.63 -15.86
N ALA A 111 2.88 -0.72 -16.52
CA ALA A 111 3.77 -1.03 -17.64
C ALA A 111 4.96 -1.93 -17.26
N ASN A 112 5.36 -1.96 -15.98
CA ASN A 112 6.49 -2.77 -15.53
C ASN A 112 6.11 -4.14 -14.98
N PHE A 113 4.93 -4.28 -14.37
CA PHE A 113 4.57 -5.50 -13.64
C PHE A 113 3.32 -6.19 -14.16
N ASN A 114 2.37 -5.46 -14.76
CA ASN A 114 1.11 -6.04 -15.23
C ASN A 114 1.19 -6.41 -16.72
N ASP A 115 1.80 -5.55 -17.55
CA ASP A 115 1.88 -5.75 -19.00
C ASP A 115 3.07 -6.62 -19.47
N LYS A 116 4.07 -6.85 -18.60
CA LYS A 116 5.28 -7.65 -18.93
C LYS A 116 5.16 -9.16 -18.67
N TYR A 117 4.04 -9.60 -18.12
CA TYR A 117 3.81 -10.99 -17.71
C TYR A 117 2.76 -11.71 -18.58
N ASP A 118 2.53 -11.19 -19.79
CA ASP A 118 1.96 -11.91 -20.92
C ASP A 118 3.09 -12.59 -21.72
#